data_AF-A0A9E2QZJ0-F1
#
_entry.id   AF-A0A9E2QZJ0-F1
#
_cell.length_a   1.000
_cell.length_b   1.000
_cell.length_c   1.000
_cell.angle_alpha   90.00
_cell.angle_beta   90.00
_cell.angle_gamma   90.00
#
_symmetry.space_group_name_H-M   'P 1'
#
loop_
_entity.id
_entity.type
_entity.pdbx_description
1 polymer ?
#
loop_
_entity_poly.entity_id
_entity_poly.type
_entity_poly.pdbx_seq_one_letter_code
_entity_poly.pdbx_strand_id
1 'polypeptide(L)'
;MGKDVLSLHGEVTEALPNAMFRVELENGLVILAHLSGKMRVNYIKVVPGDWVNVELTPYDLSKGRITTRLKPEEARLLSKAKSQKTANESDEGTTLS
;
A
#
# COMPACT_ATOMS: atom_id res chain seq x y z
N MET A 1 14.01 -16.74 -13.48
CA MET A 1 14.76 -15.46 -13.40
C MET A 1 13.75 -14.33 -13.27
N GLY A 2 13.87 -13.50 -12.23
CA GLY A 2 13.24 -12.19 -12.11
C GLY A 2 11.75 -12.17 -11.72
N LYS A 3 11.42 -12.47 -10.46
CA LYS A 3 10.22 -11.88 -9.83
C LYS A 3 10.67 -11.16 -8.58
N ASP A 4 11.45 -10.11 -8.79
CA ASP A 4 11.78 -9.12 -7.76
C ASP A 4 10.53 -8.27 -7.53
N VAL A 5 9.51 -8.87 -6.90
CA VAL A 5 8.26 -8.21 -6.58
C VAL A 5 8.48 -7.46 -5.27
N LEU A 6 8.28 -6.15 -5.31
CA LEU A 6 8.43 -5.33 -4.11
C LEU A 6 7.14 -5.44 -3.29
N SER A 7 7.23 -6.00 -2.08
CA SER A 7 6.08 -6.11 -1.18
C SER A 7 6.06 -4.92 -0.23
N LEU A 8 4.97 -4.16 -0.23
CA LEU A 8 4.78 -2.98 0.61
C LEU A 8 3.42 -3.02 1.30
N HIS A 9 3.35 -2.34 2.44
CA HIS A 9 2.11 -2.17 3.19
C HIS A 9 1.45 -0.86 2.81
N GLY A 10 0.12 -0.88 2.76
CA GLY A 10 -0.67 0.31 2.54
C GLY A 10 -2.10 0.20 3.07
N GLU A 11 -2.73 1.34 3.18
CA GLU A 11 -4.12 1.49 3.60
C GLU A 11 -5.00 1.77 2.38
N VAL A 12 -6.13 1.08 2.28
CA VAL A 12 -7.09 1.29 1.20
C VAL A 12 -7.86 2.58 1.47
N THR A 13 -7.70 3.59 0.60
CA THR A 13 -8.39 4.87 0.76
C THR A 13 -9.73 4.89 0.05
N GLU A 14 -9.80 4.31 -1.15
CA GLU A 14 -11.01 4.30 -1.97
C GLU A 14 -11.17 3.00 -2.76
N ALA A 15 -12.42 2.60 -3.00
CA ALA A 15 -12.77 1.49 -3.88
C ALA A 15 -13.41 2.03 -5.18
N LEU A 16 -12.87 1.64 -6.33
CA LEU A 16 -13.33 2.05 -7.66
C LEU A 16 -14.21 0.96 -8.29
N PRO A 17 -15.14 1.31 -9.19
CA PRO A 17 -16.13 0.38 -9.76
C PRO A 17 -15.53 -0.76 -10.61
N ASN A 18 -14.29 -0.62 -11.11
CA ASN A 18 -13.61 -1.63 -11.94
C ASN A 18 -12.87 -2.70 -11.12
N ALA A 19 -13.27 -2.95 -9.86
CA ALA A 19 -12.54 -3.78 -8.90
C ALA A 19 -11.07 -3.35 -8.71
N MET A 20 -10.84 -2.04 -8.86
CA MET A 20 -9.58 -1.38 -8.58
C MET A 20 -9.71 -0.67 -7.23
N PHE A 21 -8.61 -0.58 -6.50
CA PHE A 21 -8.58 0.04 -5.18
C PHE A 21 -7.44 1.07 -5.18
N ARG A 22 -7.71 2.25 -4.63
CA ARG A 22 -6.66 3.19 -4.29
C ARG A 22 -6.07 2.75 -2.97
N VAL A 23 -4.76 2.52 -2.97
CA VAL A 23 -4.02 2.16 -1.77
C VAL A 23 -2.97 3.23 -1.54
N GLU A 24 -3.01 3.85 -0.37
CA GLU A 24 -1.96 4.72 0.11
C GLU A 24 -0.91 3.89 0.83
N LEU A 25 0.27 3.80 0.22
CA LEU A 25 1.41 3.09 0.78
C LEU A 25 1.95 3.82 2.02
N GLU A 26 2.74 3.11 2.83
CA GLU A 26 3.39 3.68 4.02
C GLU A 26 4.34 4.85 3.72
N ASN A 27 4.83 4.96 2.48
CA ASN A 27 5.66 6.06 2.00
C ASN A 27 4.86 7.28 1.53
N GLY A 28 3.52 7.26 1.61
CA GLY A 28 2.64 8.35 1.19
C GLY A 28 2.30 8.35 -0.31
N LEU A 29 2.78 7.38 -1.09
CA LEU A 29 2.38 7.24 -2.49
C LEU A 29 1.01 6.57 -2.61
N VAL A 30 0.17 7.12 -3.48
CA VAL A 30 -1.13 6.52 -3.82
C VAL A 30 -1.01 5.74 -5.12
N ILE A 31 -1.30 4.44 -5.04
CA ILE A 31 -1.22 3.51 -6.18
C ILE A 31 -2.59 2.92 -6.50
N LEU A 32 -2.72 2.42 -7.72
CA LEU A 32 -3.90 1.66 -8.15
C LEU A 32 -3.60 0.17 -8.08
N ALA A 33 -4.32 -0.54 -7.22
CA ALA A 33 -4.12 -1.97 -7.03
C ALA A 33 -5.38 -2.78 -7.37
N HIS A 34 -5.18 -3.97 -7.94
CA HIS A 34 -6.26 -4.94 -8.13
C HIS A 34 -6.11 -6.11 -7.14
N LEU A 35 -7.21 -6.83 -6.91
CA LEU A 35 -7.19 -8.06 -6.12
C LEU A 35 -6.46 -9.18 -6.87
N SER A 36 -5.60 -9.91 -6.17
CA SER A 36 -5.05 -11.17 -6.69
C SER A 36 -6.15 -12.20 -6.95
N GLY A 37 -5.90 -13.12 -7.89
CA GLY A 37 -6.85 -14.20 -8.20
C GLY A 37 -7.23 -15.03 -6.98
N LYS A 38 -6.28 -15.26 -6.06
CA LYS A 38 -6.52 -15.99 -4.81
C LYS A 38 -7.57 -15.28 -3.94
N MET A 39 -7.49 -13.96 -3.80
CA MET A 39 -8.48 -13.20 -3.04
C MET A 39 -9.88 -13.27 -3.65
N ARG A 40 -9.98 -13.27 -4.99
CA ARG A 40 -11.27 -13.41 -5.69
C ARG A 40 -11.90 -14.78 -5.44
N VAL A 41 -11.12 -15.86 -5.45
CA VAL A 41 -11.59 -17.21 -5.15
C VAL A 41 -12.02 -17.35 -3.69
N ASN A 42 -11.30 -16.70 -2.77
CA ASN A 42 -11.63 -16.68 -1.35
C ASN A 42 -12.71 -15.66 -0.96
N TYR A 43 -13.35 -14.99 -1.93
CA TYR A 43 -14.38 -13.96 -1.71
C TYR A 43 -13.98 -12.89 -0.67
N ILE A 44 -12.70 -12.51 -0.64
CA ILE A 44 -12.22 -11.52 0.32
C ILE A 44 -12.74 -10.14 -0.09
N LYS A 45 -13.60 -9.58 0.74
CA LYS A 45 -14.10 -8.21 0.60
C LYS A 45 -13.10 -7.24 1.21
N VAL A 46 -12.60 -6.33 0.40
CA VAL A 46 -11.75 -5.21 0.83
C VAL A 46 -12.62 -3.97 0.92
N VAL A 47 -12.54 -3.26 2.04
CA VAL A 47 -13.24 -1.99 2.26
C VAL A 47 -12.24 -0.85 2.47
N PRO A 48 -12.62 0.41 2.18
CA PRO A 48 -11.82 1.57 2.59
C PRO A 48 -11.53 1.55 4.10
N GLY A 49 -10.29 1.86 4.48
CA GLY A 49 -9.76 1.77 5.84
C GLY A 49 -9.09 0.43 6.18
N ASP A 50 -9.10 -0.54 5.26
CA ASP A 50 -8.38 -1.79 5.47
C ASP A 50 -6.90 -1.66 5.15
N TRP A 51 -6.07 -2.22 6.03
CA TRP A 51 -4.65 -2.41 5.77
C TRP A 51 -4.42 -3.67 4.94
N VAL A 52 -3.70 -3.51 3.83
CA VAL A 52 -3.45 -4.57 2.86
C VAL A 52 -1.98 -4.64 2.48
N ASN A 53 -1.52 -5.83 2.12
CA ASN A 53 -0.20 -6.06 1.56
C ASN A 53 -0.30 -6.01 0.04
N VAL A 54 0.50 -5.13 -0.56
CA VAL A 54 0.52 -4.88 -1.99
C VAL A 54 1.88 -5.23 -2.56
N GLU A 55 1.84 -6.05 -3.60
CA GLU A 55 2.98 -6.41 -4.42
C GLU A 55 3.06 -5.50 -5.64
N LEU A 56 4.14 -4.72 -5.72
CA LEU A 56 4.47 -3.88 -6.86
C LEU A 56 5.41 -4.61 -7.80
N THR A 57 5.23 -4.35 -9.10
CA THR A 57 6.20 -4.79 -10.09
C THR A 57 7.31 -3.74 -10.17
N PRO A 58 8.59 -4.12 -10.24
CA PRO A 58 9.70 -3.16 -10.25
C PRO A 58 9.70 -2.27 -11.49
N TYR A 59 8.93 -2.63 -12.52
CA TYR A 59 8.73 -1.85 -13.73
C TYR A 59 7.66 -0.76 -13.61
N ASP A 60 6.70 -0.90 -12.67
CA ASP A 60 5.61 0.05 -12.49
C ASP A 60 5.23 0.14 -11.00
N LEU A 61 5.72 1.20 -10.36
CA LEU A 61 5.45 1.52 -8.95
C LEU A 61 4.07 2.16 -8.75
N SER A 62 3.35 2.52 -9.83
CA SER A 62 2.01 3.12 -9.75
C SER A 62 0.89 2.08 -9.70
N LYS A 63 1.21 0.83 -10.05
CA LYS A 63 0.26 -0.29 -10.10
C LYS A 63 0.70 -1.44 -9.22
N GLY A 64 -0.24 -1.92 -8.41
CA GLY A 64 0.01 -2.99 -7.45
C GLY A 64 -0.95 -4.17 -7.57
N ARG A 65 -0.56 -5.26 -6.93
CA ARG A 65 -1.39 -6.44 -6.74
C ARG A 65 -1.61 -6.67 -5.25
N ILE A 66 -2.87 -6.64 -4.82
CA ILE A 66 -3.22 -6.94 -3.44
C ILE A 66 -3.17 -8.46 -3.23
N THR A 67 -2.31 -8.91 -2.32
CA THR A 67 -2.15 -10.34 -2.03
C THR A 67 -2.96 -10.78 -0.83
N THR A 68 -2.92 -9.99 0.24
CA THR A 68 -3.51 -10.34 1.54
C THR A 68 -3.97 -9.10 2.30
N ARG A 69 -4.98 -9.26 3.15
CA ARG A 69 -5.40 -8.26 4.14
C ARG A 69 -4.64 -8.51 5.44
N LEU A 70 -4.16 -7.45 6.09
CA LEU A 70 -3.48 -7.55 7.38
C LEU A 70 -4.47 -7.81 8.50
N LYS A 71 -3.99 -8.48 9.55
CA LYS A 71 -4.78 -8.63 10.77
C LYS A 71 -4.89 -7.28 11.48
N PRO A 72 -6.01 -7.01 12.18
CA PRO A 72 -6.23 -5.75 12.89
C PRO A 72 -5.14 -5.46 13.95
N GLU A 73 -4.54 -6.49 14.56
CA GLU A 73 -3.42 -6.31 15.50
C GLU A 73 -2.19 -5.70 14.82
N GLU A 74 -1.81 -6.22 13.65
CA GLU A 74 -0.65 -5.75 12.89
C GLU A 74 -0.88 -4.34 12.33
N ALA A 75 -2.09 -4.09 11.81
CA ALA A 75 -2.50 -2.77 11.33
C ALA A 75 -2.37 -1.68 12.41
N ARG A 76 -2.68 -2.01 13.67
CA ARG A 76 -2.59 -1.10 14.81
C ARG A 76 -1.15 -0.78 15.22
N LEU A 77 -0.19 -1.66 14.93
CA LEU A 77 1.23 -1.40 15.15
C LEU A 77 1.80 -0.49 14.05
N LEU A 78 1.43 -0.74 12.80
CA LEU A 78 1.85 0.06 11.65
C LEU A 78 1.30 1.48 11.69
N SER A 79 0.03 1.67 12.07
CA SER A 79 -0.56 3.01 12.19
C SER A 79 0.12 3.87 13.26
N LYS A 80 0.57 3.26 14.37
CA LYS A 80 1.37 3.95 15.41
C LYS A 80 2.75 4.35 14.89
N ALA A 81 3.40 3.49 14.10
CA ALA A 81 4.72 3.77 13.54
C ALA A 81 4.68 4.90 12.49
N LYS A 82 3.64 4.96 11.63
CA LYS A 82 3.47 6.03 10.62
C LYS A 82 3.40 7.41 11.29
N SER A 83 2.70 7.50 12.43
CA SER A 83 2.56 8.75 13.19
C SER A 83 3.88 9.26 13.82
N GLN A 84 4.93 8.43 13.90
CA GLN A 84 6.25 8.84 14.41
C GLN A 84 7.21 9.26 13.28
N LYS A 85 6.97 8.82 12.03
CA LYS A 85 7.91 9.00 10.92
C LYS A 85 7.78 10.35 10.20
N THR A 86 6.61 10.99 10.25
CA THR A 86 6.34 12.29 9.60
C THR A 86 7.05 13.48 10.25
N ALA A 87 7.81 13.27 11.33
CA ALA A 87 8.48 14.34 12.08
C ALA A 87 9.96 14.56 11.68
N ASN A 88 10.57 13.74 10.82
CA ASN A 88 12.03 13.73 10.64
C ASN A 88 12.56 14.09 9.24
N GLU A 89 11.75 14.60 8.31
CA GLU A 89 12.22 14.98 6.95
C GLU A 89 11.95 16.46 6.63
N SER A 90 12.35 17.37 7.54
CA SER A 90 12.34 18.83 7.28
C SER A 90 13.73 19.46 7.14
N ASP A 91 14.82 18.69 7.26
CA ASP A 91 16.18 19.22 7.17
C ASP A 91 16.90 18.69 5.92
N GLU A 92 16.65 19.31 4.77
CA GLU A 92 17.66 19.55 3.72
C GLU A 92 17.06 20.43 2.59
N GLY A 93 16.68 21.64 2.96
CA GLY A 93 16.62 22.76 2.01
C GLY A 93 17.60 23.82 2.50
N THR A 94 18.72 24.05 1.79
CA THR A 94 19.47 25.32 1.74
C THR A 94 20.63 25.23 0.72
N THR A 95 20.45 25.93 -0.40
CA THR A 95 21.44 26.70 -1.22
C THR A 95 22.43 25.89 -2.07
N LEU A 96 22.53 26.12 -3.39
CA LEU A 96 23.35 27.22 -3.95
C LEU A 96 22.88 27.70 -5.33
N SER A 97 23.09 29.02 -5.49
CA SER A 97 22.92 29.89 -6.65
C SER A 97 23.67 29.46 -7.92
#